data_AF-A0A8C8F8N8-F1
#
_entry.id   AF-A0A8C8F8N8-F1
#
_cell.length_a   1.000
_cell.length_b   1.000
_cell.length_c   1.000
_cell.angle_alpha   90.00
_cell.angle_beta   90.00
_cell.angle_gamma   90.00
#
_symmetry.space_group_name_H-M   'P 1'
#
loop_
_entity.id
_entity.type
_entity.pdbx_description
1 polymer ?
#
loop_
_entity_poly.entity_id
_entity_poly.type
_entity_poly.pdbx_seq_one_letter_code
_entity_poly.pdbx_strand_id
1 'polypeptide(L)'
;MRPPIGMRSETARTTTSPSRWQCIFQLRIWNKMARFWNKFFLAMIIILIVLFLDALREVRKYSGVGNGKDANLHPNMFDHLHMKLFRAQRNLYISGFTLFLWLVLRRVITLINQLATESGTTASLQIKAECANQTANKYMEDNELLKQTLMYGKGDKATAEGNELLRSEMEKLRGELKGSEEALIKSQSEMEAMKKQSDGLTKEYDRLLKEHQDLQESGDKKDD
;
A
#
# COMPACT_ATOMS: atom_id res chain seq x y z
N MET A 1 25.66 -64.74 6.46
CA MET A 1 24.74 -64.14 7.44
C MET A 1 24.51 -62.69 7.08
N ARG A 2 23.25 -62.31 6.85
CA ARG A 2 22.79 -60.95 6.53
C ARG A 2 21.92 -60.46 7.71
N PRO A 3 22.08 -59.24 8.22
CA PRO A 3 21.03 -58.57 8.98
C PRO A 3 20.15 -57.69 8.05
N PRO A 4 18.86 -57.50 8.36
CA PRO A 4 17.86 -56.99 7.44
C PRO A 4 17.89 -55.45 7.38
N ILE A 5 17.94 -54.90 6.16
CA ILE A 5 17.70 -53.47 5.92
C ILE A 5 16.19 -53.31 5.69
N GLY A 6 15.46 -53.29 6.79
CA GLY A 6 14.11 -52.75 6.85
C GLY A 6 14.16 -51.24 7.03
N MET A 7 13.20 -50.56 6.40
CA MET A 7 12.88 -49.13 6.53
C MET A 7 13.81 -48.15 5.81
N ARG A 8 13.69 -48.13 4.47
CA ARG A 8 13.97 -46.91 3.69
C ARG A 8 12.89 -46.66 2.65
N SER A 9 11.66 -46.34 3.08
CA SER A 9 10.64 -45.81 2.16
C SER A 9 9.42 -45.14 2.81
N GLU A 10 9.50 -44.60 4.04
CA GLU A 10 8.32 -43.94 4.66
C GLU A 10 8.65 -42.65 5.41
N THR A 11 9.36 -41.71 4.78
CA THR A 11 9.40 -40.31 5.26
C THR A 11 9.42 -39.30 4.12
N ALA A 12 8.77 -39.59 2.99
CA ALA A 12 8.36 -38.54 2.05
C ALA A 12 7.10 -37.87 2.61
N ARG A 13 7.31 -37.10 3.68
CA ARG A 13 6.35 -36.14 4.23
C ARG A 13 5.70 -35.40 3.07
N THR A 14 4.39 -35.51 2.97
CA THR A 14 3.52 -34.67 2.16
C THR A 14 3.71 -33.23 2.57
N THR A 15 4.76 -32.60 2.04
CA THR A 15 4.93 -31.16 2.10
C THR A 15 3.90 -30.60 1.14
N THR A 16 2.80 -30.10 1.70
CA THR A 16 1.99 -29.08 1.05
C THR A 16 2.94 -27.96 0.64
N SER A 17 3.36 -27.97 -0.62
CA SER A 17 4.36 -27.05 -1.17
C SER A 17 3.93 -25.60 -0.86
N PRO A 18 4.68 -24.85 -0.02
CA PRO A 18 4.38 -23.46 0.32
C PRO A 18 4.26 -22.58 -0.94
N SER A 19 5.03 -22.92 -1.98
CA SER A 19 5.03 -22.24 -3.27
C SER A 19 3.68 -22.33 -4.01
N ARG A 20 2.91 -23.41 -3.83
CA ARG A 20 1.59 -23.53 -4.48
C ARG A 20 0.56 -22.59 -3.86
N TRP A 21 0.59 -22.44 -2.53
CA TRP A 21 -0.24 -21.47 -1.81
C TRP A 21 0.17 -20.03 -2.11
N GLN A 22 1.46 -19.79 -2.31
CA GLN A 22 2.00 -18.48 -2.68
C GLN A 22 1.53 -18.04 -4.08
N CYS A 23 1.43 -18.95 -5.06
CA CYS A 23 0.84 -18.65 -6.36
C CYS A 23 -0.66 -18.32 -6.28
N ILE A 24 -1.41 -19.00 -5.42
CA ILE A 24 -2.83 -18.72 -5.20
C ILE A 24 -3.01 -17.34 -4.55
N PHE A 25 -2.13 -16.97 -3.61
CA PHE A 25 -2.12 -15.66 -2.96
C PHE A 25 -1.62 -14.52 -3.88
N GLN A 26 -0.73 -14.80 -4.83
CA GLN A 26 -0.20 -13.81 -5.78
C GLN A 26 -1.07 -13.61 -7.03
N LEU A 27 -2.15 -14.37 -7.19
CA LEU A 27 -3.09 -14.15 -8.29
C LEU A 27 -3.67 -12.73 -8.22
N ARG A 28 -3.65 -12.03 -9.36
CA ARG A 28 -4.14 -10.65 -9.57
C ARG A 28 -5.58 -10.43 -9.06
N ILE A 29 -6.34 -11.52 -8.90
CA ILE A 29 -7.67 -11.59 -8.32
C ILE A 29 -7.64 -11.23 -6.84
N TRP A 30 -6.68 -11.73 -6.06
CA TRP A 30 -6.55 -11.45 -4.62
C TRP A 30 -6.25 -9.97 -4.36
N ASN A 31 -5.46 -9.32 -5.22
CA ASN A 31 -5.14 -7.90 -5.07
C ASN A 31 -6.33 -6.97 -5.40
N LYS A 32 -7.17 -7.35 -6.39
CA LYS A 32 -8.45 -6.66 -6.65
C LYS A 32 -9.47 -6.93 -5.52
N MET A 33 -9.50 -8.16 -5.02
CA MET A 33 -10.42 -8.60 -3.96
C MET A 33 -10.05 -8.00 -2.60
N ALA A 34 -8.76 -7.84 -2.29
CA ALA A 34 -8.26 -7.26 -1.03
C ALA A 34 -8.76 -5.83 -0.80
N ARG A 35 -8.85 -5.00 -1.86
CA ARG A 35 -9.40 -3.64 -1.75
C ARG A 35 -10.88 -3.63 -1.35
N PHE A 36 -11.65 -4.59 -1.84
CA PHE A 36 -13.07 -4.74 -1.51
C PHE A 36 -13.24 -5.37 -0.11
N TRP A 37 -12.44 -6.38 0.20
CA TRP A 37 -12.44 -7.05 1.49
C TRP A 37 -12.10 -6.11 2.65
N ASN A 38 -11.20 -5.15 2.47
CA ASN A 38 -10.89 -4.20 3.52
C ASN A 38 -12.11 -3.34 3.90
N LYS A 39 -12.94 -2.95 2.92
CA LYS A 39 -14.18 -2.20 3.17
C LYS A 39 -15.24 -3.06 3.88
N PHE A 40 -15.49 -4.28 3.39
CA PHE A 40 -16.45 -5.20 3.99
C PHE A 40 -16.03 -5.62 5.41
N PHE A 41 -14.75 -5.92 5.61
CA PHE A 41 -14.19 -6.30 6.90
C PHE A 41 -14.26 -5.16 7.93
N LEU A 42 -13.97 -3.93 7.51
CA LEU A 42 -14.10 -2.76 8.38
C LEU A 42 -15.57 -2.50 8.76
N ALA A 43 -16.51 -2.67 7.84
CA ALA A 43 -17.93 -2.60 8.15
C ALA A 43 -18.37 -3.68 9.15
N MET A 44 -17.90 -4.92 9.01
CA MET A 44 -18.18 -6.00 9.96
C MET A 44 -17.63 -5.71 11.36
N ILE A 45 -16.42 -5.14 11.45
CA ILE A 45 -15.83 -4.69 12.71
C ILE A 45 -16.64 -3.59 13.38
N ILE A 46 -17.10 -2.59 12.61
CA ILE A 46 -17.95 -1.52 13.15
C ILE A 46 -19.23 -2.11 13.74
N ILE A 47 -19.88 -3.04 13.05
CA ILE A 47 -21.07 -3.74 13.55
C ILE A 47 -20.76 -4.48 14.86
N LEU A 48 -19.61 -5.15 14.94
CA LEU A 48 -19.18 -5.87 16.14
C LEU A 48 -18.94 -4.93 17.33
N ILE A 49 -18.36 -3.75 17.08
CA ILE A 49 -18.16 -2.71 18.10
C ILE A 49 -19.51 -2.14 18.56
N VAL A 50 -20.44 -1.89 17.63
CA VAL A 50 -21.79 -1.39 17.97
C VAL A 50 -22.53 -2.40 18.86
N LEU A 51 -22.51 -3.69 18.49
CA LEU A 51 -23.13 -4.75 19.30
C LEU A 51 -22.49 -4.87 20.69
N PHE A 52 -21.16 -4.73 20.77
CA PHE A 52 -20.45 -4.73 22.05
C PHE A 52 -20.83 -3.53 22.93
N LEU A 53 -20.91 -2.33 22.35
CA LEU A 53 -21.34 -1.12 23.07
C LEU A 53 -22.81 -1.18 23.48
N ASP A 54 -23.66 -1.79 22.65
CA ASP A 54 -25.08 -2.02 22.97
C ASP A 54 -25.21 -2.97 24.16
N ALA A 55 -24.48 -4.11 24.14
CA ALA A 55 -24.41 -5.02 25.27
C ALA A 55 -23.83 -4.35 26.54
N LEU A 56 -22.81 -3.48 26.42
CA LEU A 56 -22.28 -2.70 27.54
C LEU A 56 -23.29 -1.70 28.10
N ARG A 57 -24.02 -1.00 27.23
CA ARG A 57 -25.10 -0.08 27.65
C ARG A 57 -26.21 -0.84 28.33
N GLU A 58 -26.59 -1.99 27.79
CA GLU A 58 -27.64 -2.84 28.33
C GLU A 58 -27.26 -3.39 29.72
N VAL A 59 -26.04 -3.92 29.87
CA VAL A 59 -25.51 -4.36 31.16
C VAL A 59 -25.42 -3.20 32.15
N ARG A 60 -24.90 -2.02 31.75
CA ARG A 60 -24.76 -0.87 32.66
C ARG A 60 -26.11 -0.27 33.05
N LYS A 61 -27.09 -0.24 32.13
CA LYS A 61 -28.46 0.22 32.38
C LYS A 61 -29.19 -0.69 33.37
N TYR A 62 -29.13 -2.01 33.17
CA TYR A 62 -29.80 -2.95 34.07
C TYR A 62 -29.03 -3.18 35.39
N SER A 63 -27.69 -3.05 35.38
CA SER A 63 -26.87 -3.11 36.60
C SER A 63 -26.99 -1.85 37.46
N GLY A 64 -27.22 -0.67 36.87
CA GLY A 64 -27.41 0.59 37.59
C GLY A 64 -28.83 0.75 38.16
N VAL A 65 -29.85 0.29 37.43
CA VAL A 65 -31.25 0.29 37.90
C VAL A 65 -31.46 -0.66 39.09
N GLY A 66 -30.69 -1.75 39.20
CA GLY A 66 -30.72 -2.65 40.36
C GLY A 66 -30.22 -2.03 41.68
N ASN A 67 -29.41 -0.96 41.61
CA ASN A 67 -28.78 -0.35 42.79
C ASN A 67 -29.42 0.98 43.22
N GLY A 68 -30.32 1.56 42.42
CA GLY A 68 -30.85 2.90 42.65
C GLY A 68 -32.33 3.02 42.30
N LYS A 69 -33.16 3.04 43.35
CA LYS A 69 -34.45 3.76 43.46
C LYS A 69 -35.79 3.07 43.16
N ASP A 70 -35.86 1.76 42.96
CA ASP A 70 -37.16 1.07 42.78
C ASP A 70 -37.43 -0.04 43.81
N ALA A 71 -37.39 0.30 45.09
CA ALA A 71 -37.76 -0.59 46.20
C ALA A 71 -39.29 -0.88 46.29
N ASN A 72 -40.07 -0.57 45.24
CA ASN A 72 -41.53 -0.71 45.24
C ASN A 72 -42.12 -1.40 43.99
N LEU A 73 -41.31 -2.03 43.12
CA LEU A 73 -41.84 -2.71 41.94
C LEU A 73 -41.85 -4.24 42.10
N HIS A 74 -43.07 -4.76 42.14
CA HIS A 74 -43.56 -6.15 42.04
C HIS A 74 -42.49 -7.25 41.78
N PRO A 75 -42.43 -8.32 42.61
CA PRO A 75 -41.39 -9.36 42.55
C PRO A 75 -41.20 -10.01 41.17
N ASN A 76 -42.26 -10.12 40.36
CA ASN A 76 -42.15 -10.66 38.98
C ASN A 76 -41.29 -9.81 38.02
N MET A 77 -41.04 -8.54 38.32
CA MET A 77 -40.23 -7.66 37.45
C MET A 77 -38.74 -7.78 37.74
N PHE A 78 -38.37 -8.08 38.98
CA PHE A 78 -36.99 -8.29 39.41
C PHE A 78 -36.38 -9.54 38.72
N ASP A 79 -37.13 -10.65 38.66
CA ASP A 79 -36.74 -11.85 37.91
C ASP A 79 -36.53 -11.59 36.41
N HIS A 80 -37.38 -10.74 35.83
CA HIS A 80 -37.29 -10.38 34.42
C HIS A 80 -36.08 -9.48 34.13
N LEU A 81 -35.65 -8.64 35.09
CA LEU A 81 -34.40 -7.89 35.03
C LEU A 81 -33.18 -8.81 35.13
N HIS A 82 -33.17 -9.77 36.06
CA HIS A 82 -32.07 -10.74 36.18
C HIS A 82 -31.93 -11.60 34.92
N MET A 83 -33.04 -12.09 34.34
CA MET A 83 -33.02 -12.82 33.07
C MET A 83 -32.42 -12.02 31.92
N LYS A 84 -32.70 -10.71 31.84
CA LYS A 84 -32.13 -9.81 30.83
C LYS A 84 -30.66 -9.49 31.10
N LEU A 85 -30.27 -9.32 32.36
CA LEU A 85 -28.88 -9.09 32.76
C LEU A 85 -27.99 -10.29 32.42
N PHE A 86 -28.46 -11.53 32.68
CA PHE A 86 -27.75 -12.75 32.29
C PHE A 86 -27.65 -12.94 30.76
N ARG A 87 -28.57 -12.36 30.00
CA ARG A 87 -28.52 -12.39 28.53
C ARG A 87 -27.51 -11.37 28.01
N ALA A 88 -27.57 -10.14 28.51
CA ALA A 88 -26.66 -9.07 28.14
C ALA A 88 -25.21 -9.37 28.56
N GLN A 89 -25.01 -9.98 29.74
CA GLN A 89 -23.70 -10.40 30.23
C GLN A 89 -23.06 -11.49 29.33
N ARG A 90 -23.83 -12.48 28.88
CA ARG A 90 -23.36 -13.50 27.92
C ARG A 90 -23.04 -12.90 26.54
N ASN A 91 -23.92 -12.06 26.01
CA ASN A 91 -23.69 -11.37 24.74
C ASN A 91 -22.48 -10.44 24.80
N LEU A 92 -22.25 -9.79 25.94
CA LEU A 92 -21.09 -8.95 26.18
C LEU A 92 -19.79 -9.77 26.17
N TYR A 93 -19.76 -10.94 26.82
CA TYR A 93 -18.58 -11.80 26.79
C TYR A 93 -18.30 -12.33 25.37
N ILE A 94 -19.32 -12.73 24.62
CA ILE A 94 -19.16 -13.24 23.24
C ILE A 94 -18.62 -12.14 22.32
N SER A 95 -19.24 -10.95 22.33
CA SER A 95 -18.80 -9.81 21.51
C SER A 95 -17.45 -9.24 21.98
N GLY A 96 -17.19 -9.21 23.28
CA GLY A 96 -15.90 -8.75 23.83
C GLY A 96 -14.75 -9.71 23.54
N PHE A 97 -14.97 -11.01 23.70
CA PHE A 97 -13.95 -12.02 23.40
C PHE A 97 -13.61 -12.07 21.91
N THR A 98 -14.60 -11.93 21.03
CA THR A 98 -14.36 -11.87 19.58
C THR A 98 -13.58 -10.62 19.17
N LEU A 99 -13.87 -9.45 19.75
CA LEU A 99 -13.08 -8.22 19.55
C LEU A 99 -11.64 -8.36 20.06
N PHE A 100 -11.46 -8.95 21.24
CA PHE A 100 -10.14 -9.22 21.80
C PHE A 100 -9.32 -10.16 20.92
N LEU A 101 -9.90 -11.32 20.55
CA LEU A 101 -9.27 -12.27 19.64
C LEU A 101 -8.93 -11.62 18.30
N TRP A 102 -9.82 -10.77 17.77
CA TRP A 102 -9.55 -10.06 16.53
C TRP A 102 -8.32 -9.14 16.63
N LEU A 103 -8.17 -8.39 17.72
CA LEU A 103 -7.00 -7.55 17.95
C LEU A 103 -5.71 -8.38 18.03
N VAL A 104 -5.75 -9.50 18.74
CA VAL A 104 -4.63 -10.44 18.84
C VAL A 104 -4.29 -11.00 17.47
N LEU A 105 -5.28 -11.45 16.70
CA LEU A 105 -5.10 -11.99 15.36
C LEU A 105 -4.54 -10.93 14.40
N ARG A 106 -5.05 -9.69 14.45
CA ARG A 106 -4.55 -8.55 13.67
C ARG A 106 -3.07 -8.28 13.98
N ARG A 107 -2.70 -8.30 15.26
CA ARG A 107 -1.30 -8.14 15.71
C ARG A 107 -0.43 -9.28 15.21
N VAL A 108 -0.86 -10.53 15.36
CA VAL A 108 -0.12 -11.72 14.93
C VAL A 108 0.06 -11.75 13.41
N ILE A 109 -0.99 -11.48 12.62
CA ILE A 109 -0.89 -11.40 11.15
C ILE A 109 0.07 -10.29 10.73
N THR A 110 0.05 -9.14 11.40
CA THR A 110 0.99 -8.05 11.10
C THR A 110 2.42 -8.47 11.40
N LEU A 111 2.66 -9.14 12.53
CA LEU A 111 3.99 -9.67 12.90
C LEU A 111 4.45 -10.75 11.92
N ILE A 112 3.57 -11.65 11.48
CA ILE A 112 3.88 -12.67 10.47
C ILE A 112 4.21 -12.01 9.13
N ASN A 113 3.47 -10.99 8.71
CA ASN A 113 3.76 -10.25 7.47
C ASN A 113 5.09 -9.49 7.56
N GLN A 114 5.42 -8.91 8.72
CA GLN A 114 6.72 -8.28 8.97
C GLN A 114 7.84 -9.33 8.90
N LEU A 115 7.69 -10.47 9.58
CA LEU A 115 8.66 -11.56 9.59
C LEU A 115 8.82 -12.25 8.21
N ALA A 116 7.73 -12.37 7.45
CA ALA A 116 7.74 -12.86 6.07
C ALA A 116 8.41 -11.86 5.11
N THR A 117 8.23 -10.55 5.36
CA THR A 117 8.94 -9.51 4.61
C THR A 117 10.42 -9.54 4.96
N GLU A 118 10.80 -9.67 6.23
CA GLU A 118 12.20 -9.78 6.65
C GLU A 118 12.89 -11.03 6.07
N SER A 119 12.24 -12.19 6.11
CA SER A 119 12.77 -13.43 5.50
C SER A 119 12.77 -13.41 3.96
N GLY A 120 11.84 -12.71 3.31
CA GLY A 120 11.87 -12.45 1.86
C GLY A 120 12.90 -11.38 1.48
N THR A 121 13.16 -10.41 2.36
CA THR A 121 14.16 -9.36 2.14
C THR A 121 15.57 -9.88 2.29
N THR A 122 15.88 -10.83 3.16
CA THR A 122 17.24 -11.41 3.21
C THR A 122 17.57 -12.19 1.95
N ALA A 123 16.66 -13.03 1.45
CA ALA A 123 16.84 -13.73 0.18
C ALA A 123 16.91 -12.77 -1.03
N SER A 124 16.04 -11.75 -1.07
CA SER A 124 16.08 -10.75 -2.16
C SER A 124 17.22 -9.74 -2.02
N LEU A 125 17.74 -9.47 -0.83
CA LEU A 125 18.92 -8.64 -0.58
C LEU A 125 20.19 -9.40 -0.95
N GLN A 126 20.26 -10.71 -0.65
CA GLN A 126 21.32 -11.58 -1.17
C GLN A 126 21.30 -11.63 -2.70
N ILE A 127 20.14 -11.87 -3.33
CA ILE A 127 20.03 -11.86 -4.80
C ILE A 127 20.39 -10.48 -5.38
N LYS A 128 19.99 -9.38 -4.73
CA LYS A 128 20.38 -8.03 -5.16
C LYS A 128 21.87 -7.76 -4.96
N ALA A 129 22.47 -8.23 -3.87
CA ALA A 129 23.90 -8.13 -3.62
C ALA A 129 24.69 -8.97 -4.63
N GLU A 130 24.25 -10.18 -4.94
CA GLU A 130 24.84 -11.05 -5.97
C GLU A 130 24.67 -10.48 -7.37
N CYS A 131 23.49 -9.94 -7.73
CA CYS A 131 23.29 -9.24 -9.00
C CYS A 131 24.16 -7.98 -9.12
N ALA A 132 24.26 -7.19 -8.04
CA ALA A 132 25.13 -6.01 -8.02
C ALA A 132 26.61 -6.40 -8.15
N ASN A 133 27.03 -7.47 -7.48
CA ASN A 133 28.40 -7.97 -7.54
C ASN A 133 28.74 -8.61 -8.90
N GLN A 134 27.80 -9.36 -9.49
CA GLN A 134 27.93 -9.87 -10.86
C GLN A 134 28.01 -8.73 -11.89
N THR A 135 27.22 -7.68 -11.70
CA THR A 135 27.27 -6.49 -12.57
C THR A 135 28.60 -5.76 -12.42
N ALA A 136 29.10 -5.58 -11.20
CA ALA A 136 30.41 -4.99 -10.94
C ALA A 136 31.56 -5.82 -11.53
N ASN A 137 31.50 -7.15 -11.40
CA ASN A 137 32.50 -8.06 -11.99
C ASN A 137 32.48 -7.99 -13.52
N LYS A 138 31.30 -7.96 -14.16
CA LYS A 138 31.19 -7.77 -15.61
C LYS A 138 31.83 -6.46 -16.06
N TYR A 139 31.54 -5.36 -15.37
CA TYR A 139 32.19 -4.07 -15.67
C TYR A 139 33.71 -4.12 -15.49
N MET A 140 34.21 -4.87 -14.50
CA MET A 140 35.64 -5.02 -14.27
C MET A 140 36.31 -5.88 -15.35
N GLU A 141 35.67 -6.99 -15.73
CA GLU A 141 36.11 -7.87 -16.82
C GLU A 141 36.08 -7.16 -18.17
N ASP A 142 35.01 -6.42 -18.48
CA ASP A 142 34.91 -5.59 -19.69
C ASP A 142 36.02 -4.51 -19.69
N ASN A 143 36.33 -3.91 -18.54
CA ASN A 143 37.40 -2.91 -18.44
C ASN A 143 38.79 -3.53 -18.64
N GLU A 144 39.02 -4.73 -18.11
CA GLU A 144 40.26 -5.48 -18.31
C GLU A 144 40.41 -5.95 -19.76
N LEU A 145 39.35 -6.46 -20.37
CA LEU A 145 39.32 -6.81 -21.79
C LEU A 145 39.55 -5.59 -22.67
N LEU A 146 38.97 -4.44 -22.32
CA LEU A 146 39.21 -3.18 -23.04
C LEU A 146 40.68 -2.76 -22.90
N LYS A 147 41.26 -2.80 -21.70
CA LYS A 147 42.69 -2.51 -21.48
C LYS A 147 43.60 -3.48 -22.23
N GLN A 148 43.29 -4.77 -22.21
CA GLN A 148 44.06 -5.79 -22.91
C GLN A 148 43.92 -5.64 -24.43
N THR A 149 42.73 -5.30 -24.93
CA THR A 149 42.51 -4.99 -26.34
C THR A 149 43.23 -3.70 -26.75
N LEU A 150 43.31 -2.70 -25.87
CA LEU A 150 44.05 -1.46 -26.14
C LEU A 150 45.58 -1.69 -26.09
N MET A 151 46.03 -2.63 -25.26
CA MET A 151 47.45 -2.97 -25.10
C MET A 151 47.97 -3.98 -26.14
N TYR A 152 47.11 -4.91 -26.60
CA TYR A 152 47.46 -6.01 -27.51
C TYR A 152 46.87 -5.83 -28.92
N GLY A 153 45.81 -5.04 -29.04
CA GLY A 153 45.14 -4.71 -30.30
C GLY A 153 45.81 -3.55 -31.03
N LYS A 154 46.82 -3.92 -31.83
CA LYS A 154 47.06 -3.41 -33.19
C LYS A 154 47.40 -1.92 -33.34
N GLY A 155 48.67 -1.69 -33.68
CA GLY A 155 49.17 -0.42 -34.16
C GLY A 155 48.31 0.25 -35.23
N ASP A 156 48.18 1.56 -35.05
CA ASP A 156 48.02 2.65 -36.03
C ASP A 156 46.89 2.63 -37.06
N LYS A 157 46.00 1.63 -37.16
CA LYS A 157 44.88 1.67 -38.13
C LYS A 157 43.47 1.53 -37.54
N ALA A 158 43.25 0.73 -36.50
CA ALA A 158 41.91 0.56 -35.90
C ALA A 158 41.53 1.71 -34.93
N THR A 159 42.53 2.35 -34.31
CA THR A 159 42.34 3.45 -33.35
C THR A 159 41.91 4.75 -34.01
N ALA A 160 42.21 4.95 -35.29
CA ALA A 160 41.83 6.16 -36.04
C ALA A 160 40.35 6.14 -36.44
N GLU A 161 39.89 5.04 -37.08
CA GLU A 161 38.48 4.87 -37.49
C GLU A 161 37.54 4.80 -36.27
N GLY A 162 37.96 4.12 -35.19
CA GLY A 162 37.18 4.06 -33.95
C GLY A 162 37.05 5.42 -33.26
N ASN A 163 38.11 6.23 -33.20
CA ASN A 163 38.05 7.59 -32.63
C ASN A 163 37.21 8.55 -33.47
N GLU A 164 37.15 8.38 -34.79
CA GLU A 164 36.30 9.18 -35.67
C GLU A 164 34.82 8.84 -35.48
N LEU A 165 34.48 7.56 -35.43
CA LEU A 165 33.12 7.08 -35.10
C LEU A 165 32.67 7.57 -33.72
N LEU A 166 33.53 7.44 -32.71
CA LEU A 166 33.25 7.90 -31.35
C LEU A 166 33.06 9.42 -31.28
N ARG A 167 33.83 10.20 -32.06
CA ARG A 167 33.61 11.65 -32.21
C ARG A 167 32.27 11.95 -32.87
N SER A 168 31.89 11.21 -33.91
CA SER A 168 30.61 11.41 -34.59
C SER A 168 29.41 11.10 -33.69
N GLU A 169 29.50 10.06 -32.86
CA GLU A 169 28.46 9.73 -31.88
C GLU A 169 28.40 10.75 -30.75
N MET A 170 29.55 11.25 -30.28
CA MET A 170 29.60 12.33 -29.28
C MET A 170 28.98 13.62 -29.80
N GLU A 171 29.24 14.00 -31.05
CA GLU A 171 28.61 15.17 -31.68
C GLU A 171 27.10 14.95 -31.90
N LYS A 172 26.68 13.75 -32.31
CA LYS A 172 25.26 13.42 -32.47
C LYS A 172 24.52 13.48 -31.13
N LEU A 173 25.08 12.87 -30.09
CA LEU A 173 24.52 12.91 -28.73
C LEU A 173 24.50 14.34 -28.16
N ARG A 174 25.52 15.15 -28.44
CA ARG A 174 25.50 16.59 -28.10
C ARG A 174 24.40 17.34 -28.83
N GLY A 175 24.18 17.04 -30.11
CA GLY A 175 23.10 17.61 -30.92
C GLY A 175 21.71 17.24 -30.39
N GLU A 176 21.50 15.97 -30.06
CA GLU A 176 20.25 15.48 -29.46
C GLU A 176 20.02 16.09 -28.07
N LEU A 177 21.07 16.18 -27.24
CA LEU A 177 20.99 16.81 -25.93
C LEU A 177 20.61 18.29 -26.03
N LYS A 178 21.25 19.03 -26.95
CA LYS A 178 20.96 20.44 -27.18
C LYS A 178 19.55 20.65 -27.75
N GLY A 179 19.11 19.79 -28.68
CA GLY A 179 17.75 19.83 -29.20
C GLY A 179 16.69 19.54 -28.13
N SER A 180 16.97 18.58 -27.24
CA SER A 180 16.12 18.28 -26.08
C SER A 180 16.08 19.44 -25.08
N GLU A 181 17.22 20.07 -24.81
CA GLU A 181 17.33 21.26 -23.95
C GLU A 181 16.53 22.45 -24.52
N GLU A 182 16.67 22.74 -25.82
CA GLU A 182 15.91 23.80 -26.49
C GLU A 182 14.40 23.51 -26.47
N ALA A 183 13.98 22.26 -26.68
CA ALA A 183 12.58 21.86 -26.57
C ALA A 183 12.04 22.02 -25.14
N LEU A 184 12.86 21.73 -24.13
CA LEU A 184 12.50 21.88 -22.72
C LEU A 184 12.36 23.36 -22.33
N ILE A 185 13.29 24.21 -22.76
CA ILE A 185 13.21 25.67 -22.57
C ILE A 185 11.96 26.23 -23.23
N LYS A 186 11.67 25.82 -24.46
CA LYS A 186 10.46 26.24 -25.19
C LYS A 186 9.19 25.83 -24.43
N SER A 187 9.10 24.56 -24.03
CA SER A 187 7.97 24.03 -23.24
C SER A 187 7.79 24.78 -21.92
N GLN A 188 8.88 25.10 -21.22
CA GLN A 188 8.84 25.88 -19.99
C GLN A 188 8.32 27.30 -20.22
N SER A 189 8.76 27.98 -21.29
CA SER A 189 8.27 29.31 -21.64
C SER A 189 6.79 29.32 -22.04
N GLU A 190 6.32 28.30 -22.78
CA GLU A 190 4.91 28.13 -23.14
C GLU A 190 4.06 27.87 -21.90
N MET A 191 4.56 27.07 -20.94
CA MET A 191 3.90 26.82 -19.66
C MET A 191 3.76 28.10 -18.83
N GLU A 192 4.80 28.93 -18.75
CA GLU A 192 4.74 30.22 -18.06
C GLU A 192 3.77 31.20 -18.73
N ALA A 193 3.74 31.24 -20.05
CA ALA A 193 2.79 32.05 -20.80
C ALA A 193 1.35 31.58 -20.55
N MET A 194 1.10 30.28 -20.58
CA MET A 194 -0.21 29.69 -20.28
C MET A 194 -0.65 29.98 -18.86
N LYS A 195 0.27 29.91 -17.89
CA LYS A 195 -0.01 30.27 -16.49
C LYS A 195 -0.43 31.74 -16.36
N LYS A 196 0.29 32.67 -17.01
CA LYS A 196 -0.08 34.10 -17.01
C LYS A 196 -1.45 34.34 -17.65
N GLN A 197 -1.77 33.63 -18.73
CA GLN A 197 -3.09 33.70 -19.36
C GLN A 197 -4.19 33.16 -18.44
N SER A 198 -3.95 32.02 -17.77
CA SER A 198 -4.89 31.45 -16.79
C SER A 198 -5.14 32.39 -15.61
N ASP A 199 -4.08 33.01 -15.08
CA ASP A 199 -4.20 33.98 -13.99
C ASP A 199 -4.96 35.24 -14.43
N GLY A 200 -4.75 35.69 -15.67
CA GLY A 200 -5.50 36.80 -16.27
C GLY A 200 -6.99 36.48 -16.44
N LEU A 201 -7.30 35.29 -16.96
CA LEU A 201 -8.68 34.83 -17.13
C LEU A 201 -9.40 34.71 -15.78
N THR A 202 -8.73 34.19 -14.76
CA THR A 202 -9.28 34.10 -13.39
C THR A 202 -9.66 35.48 -12.85
N LYS A 203 -8.81 36.50 -13.05
CA LYS A 203 -9.12 37.87 -12.63
C LYS A 203 -10.31 38.49 -13.36
N GLU A 204 -10.43 38.26 -14.66
CA GLU A 204 -11.60 38.73 -15.43
C GLU A 204 -12.88 38.00 -15.02
N TYR A 205 -12.80 36.70 -14.69
CA TYR A 205 -13.92 35.96 -14.11
C TYR A 205 -14.35 36.55 -12.75
N ASP A 206 -13.41 36.80 -11.84
CA ASP A 206 -13.70 37.40 -10.53
C ASP A 206 -14.33 38.79 -10.68
N ARG A 207 -13.83 39.59 -11.62
CA ARG A 207 -14.38 40.91 -11.93
C ARG A 207 -15.80 40.82 -12.46
N LEU A 208 -16.06 39.94 -13.42
CA LEU A 208 -17.38 39.76 -14.01
C LEU A 208 -18.39 39.25 -12.97
N LEU A 209 -17.96 38.35 -12.09
CA LEU A 209 -18.79 37.87 -10.98
C LEU A 209 -19.19 39.02 -10.04
N LYS A 210 -18.25 39.93 -9.75
CA LYS A 210 -18.51 41.13 -8.94
C LYS A 210 -19.45 42.10 -9.65
N GLU A 211 -19.22 42.39 -10.93
CA GLU A 211 -20.14 43.23 -11.73
C GLU A 211 -21.55 42.64 -11.80
N HIS A 212 -21.68 41.31 -11.92
CA HIS A 212 -22.99 40.64 -11.85
C HIS A 212 -23.66 40.77 -10.49
N GLN A 213 -22.91 40.68 -9.39
CA GLN A 213 -23.44 40.88 -8.04
C GLN A 213 -23.93 42.32 -7.85
N ASP A 214 -23.13 43.31 -8.23
CA ASP A 214 -23.47 44.73 -8.12
C ASP A 214 -24.73 45.08 -8.96
N LEU A 215 -24.88 44.47 -10.14
CA LEU A 215 -26.08 44.62 -10.98
C LEU A 215 -27.33 43.98 -10.36
N GLN A 216 -27.22 42.82 -9.70
CA GLN A 216 -28.35 42.23 -8.97
C GLN A 216 -28.78 43.10 -7.80
N GLU A 217 -27.82 43.59 -6.99
CA GLU A 217 -28.12 44.44 -5.84
C GLU A 217 -28.68 45.83 -6.23
N SER A 218 -28.41 46.32 -7.43
CA SER A 218 -28.95 47.58 -7.95
C SER A 218 -30.28 47.41 -8.70
N GLY A 219 -30.57 46.22 -9.25
CA GLY A 219 -31.88 45.85 -9.77
C GLY A 219 -32.92 45.80 -8.66
N ASP A 220 -32.60 45.12 -7.55
CA ASP A 220 -33.52 44.99 -6.40
C ASP A 220 -33.85 46.33 -5.71
N LYS A 221 -32.99 47.35 -5.85
CA LYS A 221 -33.22 48.70 -5.28
C LYS A 221 -34.06 49.63 -6.15
N LYS A 222 -34.42 49.24 -7.38
CA LYS A 222 -35.26 50.03 -8.30
C LYS A 222 -36.72 49.59 -8.33
N ASP A 223 -37.05 48.46 -7.70
CA ASP A 223 -38.40 47.89 -7.64
C ASP A 223 -39.13 48.20 -6.30
N ASP A 224 -38.57 49.11 -5.47
CA ASP A 224 -39.21 49.74 -4.30
C ASP A 224 -39.49 51.25 -4.56
#